data_AF-A0A814QAA6-F1
#
_entry.id   AF-A0A814QAA6-F1
#
_cell.length_a   1.000
_cell.length_b   1.000
_cell.length_c   1.000
_cell.angle_alpha   90.00
_cell.angle_beta   90.00
_cell.angle_gamma   90.00
#
_symmetry.space_group_name_H-M   'P 1'
#
loop_
_entity.id
_entity.type
_entity.pdbx_description
1 polymer ?
#
loop_
_entity_poly.entity_id
_entity_poly.type
_entity_poly.pdbx_seq_one_letter_code
_entity_poly.pdbx_strand_id
1 'polypeptide(L)'
;MVLGGLFTCVAQQVHINIEFTGDYKITHVHSKYKYEPEQLPLAKLNVKLHDLNAEEKRNLVFQLHVPKMDNNEQNVDMTSQQPMSLTQSSKEIQLFENQIIGNVIVMYIDSNTGRTITTEPVSFNLVRDLHPSDDLLHINHVLDIQRNRVGTTYALEQAMIEDDYRQSRAILKAQIDKIKASVSVQDPFCQKLIKDLEYHYPTERDYRSSQHNTYMSHTTERVICVLHVAIGKCKIIFSSILHETVSTMKAIHEEKCTALNGIPVIFRDILNYPDKKNMT
;
A
#
# COMPACT_ATOMS: atom_id res chain seq x y z
N MET A 1 -13.42 -13.73 34.36
CA MET A 1 -12.45 -14.12 33.31
C MET A 1 -13.05 -13.69 31.97
N VAL A 2 -12.72 -12.47 31.51
CA VAL A 2 -13.18 -11.94 30.22
C VAL A 2 -12.04 -12.19 29.24
N LEU A 3 -12.17 -13.23 28.41
CA LEU A 3 -11.24 -13.51 27.32
C LEU A 3 -11.22 -12.29 26.40
N GLY A 4 -10.05 -11.66 26.30
CA GLY A 4 -9.87 -10.35 25.69
C GLY A 4 -10.09 -10.33 24.18
N GLY A 5 -10.61 -9.20 23.72
CA GLY A 5 -10.37 -8.65 22.38
C GLY A 5 -10.68 -9.58 21.22
N LEU A 6 -11.91 -10.08 21.11
CA LEU A 6 -12.39 -10.59 19.83
C LEU A 6 -12.23 -9.48 18.80
N PHE A 7 -11.40 -9.72 17.78
CA PHE A 7 -11.39 -8.92 16.56
C PHE A 7 -12.83 -8.78 16.10
N THR A 8 -13.40 -7.60 16.31
CA THR A 8 -14.80 -7.37 15.97
C THR A 8 -14.81 -7.21 14.46
N CYS A 9 -15.15 -8.27 13.74
CA CYS A 9 -15.38 -8.21 12.32
C CYS A 9 -16.57 -7.26 12.07
N VAL A 10 -16.35 -6.15 11.38
CA VAL A 10 -17.39 -5.14 11.12
C VAL A 10 -18.04 -5.32 9.74
N ALA A 11 -17.32 -5.92 8.81
CA ALA A 11 -17.82 -6.20 7.46
C ALA A 11 -17.22 -7.51 6.94
N GLN A 12 -18.07 -8.38 6.41
CA GLN A 12 -17.67 -9.65 5.80
C GLN A 12 -17.79 -9.56 4.27
N GLN A 13 -16.98 -10.37 3.56
CA GLN A 13 -17.04 -10.49 2.10
C GLN A 13 -17.10 -9.12 1.39
N VAL A 14 -16.10 -8.28 1.66
CA VAL A 14 -16.08 -6.92 1.13
C VAL A 14 -15.74 -6.96 -0.37
N HIS A 15 -16.55 -6.35 -1.21
CA HIS A 15 -16.33 -6.20 -2.65
C HIS A 15 -16.24 -4.72 -3.00
N ILE A 16 -15.22 -4.32 -3.77
CA ILE A 16 -15.08 -2.96 -4.26
C ILE A 16 -15.24 -2.97 -5.77
N ASN A 17 -16.29 -2.34 -6.25
CA ASN A 17 -16.57 -2.14 -7.66
C ASN A 17 -16.08 -0.76 -8.08
N ILE A 18 -15.14 -0.71 -9.02
CA ILE A 18 -14.61 0.51 -9.60
C ILE A 18 -15.04 0.54 -11.05
N GLU A 19 -15.62 1.65 -11.50
CA GLU A 19 -16.04 1.85 -12.88
C GLU A 19 -15.62 3.23 -13.35
N PHE A 20 -14.80 3.28 -14.40
CA PHE A 20 -14.43 4.50 -15.10
C PHE A 20 -15.31 4.72 -16.34
N THR A 21 -15.59 5.98 -16.64
CA THR A 21 -16.37 6.42 -17.80
C THR A 21 -15.44 6.79 -18.95
N GLY A 22 -15.94 6.80 -20.19
CA GLY A 22 -15.15 7.18 -21.37
C GLY A 22 -13.96 6.24 -21.66
N ASP A 23 -12.83 6.82 -22.06
CA ASP A 23 -11.62 6.09 -22.44
C ASP A 23 -10.60 5.88 -21.31
N TYR A 24 -10.99 6.20 -20.07
CA TYR A 24 -10.15 5.99 -18.89
C TYR A 24 -10.07 4.50 -18.57
N LYS A 25 -8.84 3.97 -18.42
CA LYS A 25 -8.62 2.53 -18.17
C LYS A 25 -7.60 2.31 -17.07
N ILE A 26 -7.90 1.39 -16.15
CA ILE A 26 -6.95 0.91 -15.16
C ILE A 26 -5.90 0.07 -15.89
N THR A 27 -4.62 0.45 -15.78
CA THR A 27 -3.51 -0.26 -16.43
C THR A 27 -2.78 -1.19 -15.47
N HIS A 28 -2.71 -0.84 -14.19
CA HIS A 28 -2.06 -1.64 -13.16
C HIS A 28 -2.80 -1.54 -11.84
N VAL A 29 -2.83 -2.65 -11.08
CA VAL A 29 -3.38 -2.72 -9.73
C VAL A 29 -2.25 -3.12 -8.78
N HIS A 30 -1.89 -2.22 -7.86
CA HIS A 30 -0.82 -2.42 -6.87
C HIS A 30 -1.43 -2.93 -5.56
N SER A 31 -1.91 -4.17 -5.60
CA SER A 31 -2.65 -4.78 -4.51
C SER A 31 -2.37 -6.28 -4.42
N LYS A 32 -2.37 -6.82 -3.20
CA LYS A 32 -2.32 -8.27 -2.95
C LYS A 32 -3.69 -8.95 -3.03
N TYR A 33 -4.77 -8.16 -3.15
CA TYR A 33 -6.13 -8.67 -3.17
C TYR A 33 -6.48 -9.15 -4.59
N LYS A 34 -7.24 -10.24 -4.67
CA LYS A 34 -7.73 -10.75 -5.94
C LYS A 34 -8.72 -9.76 -6.56
N TYR A 35 -8.68 -9.65 -7.88
CA TYR A 35 -9.58 -8.79 -8.62
C TYR A 35 -10.02 -9.45 -9.92
N GLU A 36 -11.20 -9.07 -10.40
CA GLU A 36 -11.82 -9.63 -11.59
C GLU A 36 -12.30 -8.50 -12.52
N PRO A 37 -12.08 -8.62 -13.85
CA PRO A 37 -11.20 -9.60 -14.50
C PRO A 37 -9.70 -9.34 -14.22
N GLU A 38 -8.87 -10.39 -14.28
CA GLU A 38 -7.42 -10.29 -14.02
C GLU A 38 -6.64 -9.62 -15.17
N GLN A 39 -7.22 -9.59 -16.37
CA GLN A 39 -6.57 -9.05 -17.56
C GLN A 39 -6.75 -7.52 -17.63
N LEU A 40 -5.64 -6.79 -17.60
CA LEU A 40 -5.60 -5.34 -17.77
C LEU A 40 -5.20 -4.98 -19.21
N PRO A 41 -5.63 -3.83 -19.76
CA PRO A 41 -6.31 -2.70 -19.10
C PRO A 41 -7.85 -2.78 -19.09
N LEU A 42 -8.50 -2.18 -18.08
CA LEU A 42 -9.97 -2.28 -17.87
C LEU A 42 -10.62 -0.96 -17.45
N ALA A 43 -11.86 -0.73 -17.89
CA ALA A 43 -12.71 0.35 -17.37
C ALA A 43 -13.46 -0.04 -16.08
N LYS A 44 -13.73 -1.34 -15.89
CA LYS A 44 -14.42 -1.89 -14.71
C LYS A 44 -13.54 -2.89 -13.97
N LEU A 45 -13.52 -2.81 -12.64
CA LEU A 45 -12.73 -3.69 -11.78
C LEU A 45 -13.52 -4.05 -10.53
N ASN A 46 -13.68 -5.34 -10.25
CA ASN A 46 -14.19 -5.83 -8.96
C ASN A 46 -13.02 -6.36 -8.13
N VAL A 47 -12.73 -5.71 -7.01
CA VAL A 47 -11.70 -6.18 -6.06
C VAL A 47 -12.39 -6.92 -4.92
N LYS A 48 -12.04 -8.19 -4.74
CA LYS A 48 -12.54 -9.03 -3.64
C LYS A 48 -11.62 -8.85 -2.45
N LEU A 49 -12.15 -8.19 -1.43
CA LEU A 49 -11.53 -8.07 -0.13
C LEU A 49 -12.09 -9.14 0.81
N HIS A 50 -11.24 -9.70 1.67
CA HIS A 50 -11.70 -10.53 2.78
C HIS A 50 -12.39 -9.67 3.85
N ASP A 51 -12.88 -10.32 4.90
CA ASP A 51 -13.48 -9.68 6.07
C ASP A 51 -12.62 -8.54 6.61
N LEU A 52 -13.27 -7.49 7.07
CA LEU A 52 -12.69 -6.27 7.62
C LEU A 52 -12.99 -6.19 9.11
N ASN A 53 -11.94 -6.02 9.92
CA ASN A 53 -12.06 -5.85 11.36
C ASN A 53 -12.27 -4.38 11.74
N ALA A 54 -12.76 -4.15 12.96
CA ALA A 54 -12.81 -2.83 13.55
C ALA A 54 -11.43 -2.16 13.50
N GLU A 55 -11.40 -0.87 13.19
CA GLU A 55 -10.18 -0.04 13.06
C GLU A 55 -9.25 -0.43 11.90
N GLU A 56 -9.60 -1.48 11.15
CA GLU A 56 -8.82 -1.97 10.03
C GLU A 56 -8.89 -1.01 8.83
N LYS A 57 -7.74 -0.52 8.37
CA LYS A 57 -7.65 0.26 7.12
C LYS A 57 -7.03 -0.56 5.99
N ARG A 58 -7.55 -0.40 4.78
CA ARG A 58 -7.01 -1.02 3.55
C ARG A 58 -6.89 0.04 2.47
N ASN A 59 -5.71 0.12 1.87
CA ASN A 59 -5.45 1.01 0.76
C ASN A 59 -5.37 0.18 -0.52
N LEU A 60 -6.06 0.65 -1.56
CA LEU A 60 -5.92 0.14 -2.91
C LEU A 60 -5.25 1.23 -3.75
N VAL A 61 -4.21 0.84 -4.49
CA VAL A 61 -3.50 1.74 -5.38
C VAL A 61 -3.59 1.18 -6.78
N PHE A 62 -3.96 2.02 -7.74
CA PHE A 62 -4.07 1.65 -9.15
C PHE A 62 -3.44 2.74 -10.02
N GLN A 63 -3.02 2.35 -11.21
CA GLN A 63 -2.56 3.25 -12.26
C GLN A 63 -3.66 3.38 -13.30
N LEU A 64 -3.90 4.62 -13.72
CA LEU A 64 -4.93 4.96 -14.69
C LEU A 64 -4.28 5.48 -15.97
N HIS A 65 -4.68 4.92 -17.11
CA HIS A 65 -4.49 5.53 -18.41
C HIS A 65 -5.48 6.68 -18.55
N VAL A 66 -4.96 7.89 -18.72
CA VAL A 66 -5.73 9.09 -18.98
C VAL A 66 -5.66 9.36 -20.49
N PRO A 67 -6.78 9.34 -21.22
CA PRO A 67 -6.78 9.62 -22.65
C PRO A 67 -6.24 11.02 -22.91
N LYS A 68 -5.49 11.19 -24.00
CA LYS A 68 -5.12 12.51 -24.48
C LYS A 68 -6.42 13.23 -24.82
N MET A 69 -6.61 14.40 -24.24
CA MET A 69 -7.70 15.25 -24.71
C MET A 69 -7.24 15.87 -26.02
N ASP A 70 -8.07 15.73 -27.04
CA ASP A 70 -7.91 16.50 -28.26
C ASP A 70 -7.99 17.97 -27.85
N ASN A 71 -6.83 18.60 -27.70
CA ASN A 71 -6.76 20.03 -27.65
C ASN A 71 -7.36 20.46 -28.98
N ASN A 72 -8.59 20.97 -28.93
CA ASN A 72 -9.24 21.64 -30.04
C ASN A 72 -8.49 22.97 -30.28
N GLU A 73 -7.18 22.91 -30.46
CA GLU A 73 -6.39 23.86 -31.21
C GLU A 73 -6.87 23.73 -32.66
N GLN A 74 -8.09 24.18 -32.90
CA GLN A 74 -8.51 24.57 -34.23
C GLN A 74 -7.46 25.58 -34.67
N ASN A 75 -6.53 25.11 -35.52
CA ASN A 75 -5.72 25.96 -36.37
C ASN A 75 -6.70 26.90 -37.07
N VAL A 76 -6.84 28.10 -36.52
CA VAL A 76 -7.51 29.20 -37.20
C VAL A 76 -6.60 29.51 -38.37
N ASP A 77 -6.88 28.89 -39.52
CA ASP A 77 -6.18 29.16 -40.77
C ASP A 77 -6.22 30.67 -41.02
N MET A 78 -5.05 31.31 -40.86
CA MET A 78 -4.82 32.74 -41.08
C MET A 78 -4.81 33.07 -42.59
N THR A 79 -5.90 32.76 -43.29
CA THR A 79 -6.07 33.11 -44.71
C THR A 79 -7.36 33.89 -44.94
N SER A 80 -7.54 35.02 -44.25
CA SER A 80 -8.37 36.10 -44.77
C SER A 80 -7.82 37.46 -44.33
N GLN A 81 -7.27 38.19 -45.30
CA GLN A 81 -6.89 39.59 -45.18
C GLN A 81 -8.17 40.44 -45.10
N GLN A 82 -8.70 40.65 -43.91
CA GLN A 82 -9.62 41.76 -43.63
C GLN A 82 -9.09 42.56 -42.43
N PRO A 83 -9.05 43.91 -42.53
CA PRO A 83 -8.58 44.75 -41.43
C PRO A 83 -9.59 44.71 -40.27
N MET A 84 -9.21 44.03 -39.18
CA MET A 84 -10.00 43.90 -37.96
C MET A 84 -9.76 45.07 -36.98
N SER A 85 -10.86 45.62 -36.48
CA SER A 85 -10.94 46.47 -35.31
C SER A 85 -10.52 45.71 -34.04
N LEU A 86 -9.59 46.29 -33.27
CA LEU A 86 -9.18 45.79 -31.96
C LEU A 86 -10.33 45.89 -30.94
N THR A 87 -11.10 44.82 -30.78
CA THR A 87 -11.76 44.51 -29.52
C THR A 87 -11.27 43.14 -29.08
N GLN A 88 -10.16 43.13 -28.34
CA GLN A 88 -9.67 41.94 -27.64
C GLN A 88 -10.72 41.54 -26.60
N SER A 89 -11.62 40.63 -26.96
CA SER A 89 -12.41 39.93 -25.95
C SER A 89 -11.42 39.09 -25.15
N SER A 90 -11.29 39.39 -23.87
CA SER A 90 -10.64 38.54 -22.88
C SER A 90 -11.10 37.10 -23.11
N LYS A 91 -10.19 36.25 -23.59
CA LYS A 91 -10.39 34.79 -23.68
C LYS A 91 -10.67 34.32 -22.25
N GLU A 92 -11.95 34.17 -21.96
CA GLU A 92 -12.43 33.55 -20.74
C GLU A 92 -11.82 32.15 -20.71
N ILE A 93 -10.85 31.96 -19.81
CA ILE A 93 -10.27 30.65 -19.55
C ILE A 93 -11.44 29.84 -19.02
N GLN A 94 -12.04 29.01 -19.88
CA GLN A 94 -13.02 28.02 -19.46
C GLN A 94 -12.29 27.09 -18.48
N LEU A 95 -12.44 27.37 -17.20
CA LEU A 95 -12.10 26.46 -16.12
C LEU A 95 -12.88 25.20 -16.42
N PHE A 96 -12.17 24.14 -16.85
CA PHE A 96 -12.78 22.84 -17.07
C PHE A 96 -13.41 22.42 -15.74
N GLU A 97 -14.74 22.39 -15.72
CA GLU A 97 -15.51 21.92 -14.57
C GLU A 97 -15.06 20.52 -14.17
N ASN A 98 -15.12 20.23 -12.87
CA ASN A 98 -14.75 18.95 -12.30
C ASN A 98 -15.44 17.79 -13.06
N GLN A 99 -14.69 17.13 -13.93
CA GLN A 99 -15.21 16.03 -14.72
C GLN A 99 -15.22 14.76 -13.88
N ILE A 100 -16.40 14.15 -13.72
CA ILE A 100 -16.51 12.81 -13.14
C ILE A 100 -15.98 11.80 -14.15
N ILE A 101 -14.86 11.16 -13.81
CA ILE A 101 -14.18 10.17 -14.67
C ILE A 101 -14.52 8.73 -14.28
N GLY A 102 -15.19 8.53 -13.15
CA GLY A 102 -15.58 7.21 -12.67
C GLY A 102 -16.20 7.24 -11.30
N ASN A 103 -16.59 6.08 -10.80
CA ASN A 103 -17.15 5.90 -9.47
C ASN A 103 -16.57 4.65 -8.80
N VAL A 104 -16.59 4.65 -7.46
CA VAL A 104 -16.34 3.46 -6.64
C VAL A 104 -17.56 3.16 -5.78
N ILE A 105 -17.92 1.88 -5.72
CA ILE A 105 -19.00 1.35 -4.90
C ILE A 105 -18.43 0.22 -4.04
N VAL A 106 -18.68 0.29 -2.73
CA VAL A 106 -18.35 -0.78 -1.80
C VAL A 106 -19.60 -1.57 -1.46
N MET A 107 -19.51 -2.90 -1.57
CA MET A 107 -20.53 -3.85 -1.14
C MET A 107 -19.95 -4.74 -0.06
N TYR A 108 -20.71 -5.06 0.98
CA TYR A 108 -20.27 -5.97 2.04
C TYR A 108 -21.44 -6.58 2.79
N ILE A 109 -21.21 -7.63 3.56
CA ILE A 109 -22.18 -8.19 4.50
C ILE A 109 -21.89 -7.62 5.89
N ASP A 110 -22.86 -6.93 6.47
CA ASP A 110 -22.75 -6.40 7.83
C ASP A 110 -22.75 -7.57 8.84
N SER A 111 -21.70 -7.66 9.65
CA SER A 111 -21.52 -8.79 10.58
C SER A 111 -22.58 -8.87 11.68
N ASN A 112 -23.22 -7.75 12.05
CA ASN A 112 -24.23 -7.72 13.10
C ASN A 112 -25.60 -8.12 12.59
N THR A 113 -25.92 -7.74 11.35
CA THR A 113 -27.27 -7.94 10.77
C THR A 113 -27.34 -9.06 9.74
N GLY A 114 -26.19 -9.50 9.21
CA GLY A 114 -26.09 -10.46 8.10
C GLY A 114 -26.60 -9.93 6.77
N ARG A 115 -26.93 -8.63 6.67
CA ARG A 115 -27.48 -8.02 5.46
C ARG A 115 -26.37 -7.54 4.54
N THR A 116 -26.58 -7.69 3.24
CA THR A 116 -25.73 -7.06 2.23
C THR A 116 -26.01 -5.56 2.19
N ILE A 117 -24.98 -4.76 2.44
CA ILE A 117 -24.99 -3.30 2.33
C ILE A 117 -24.24 -2.93 1.04
N THR A 118 -24.85 -2.03 0.27
CA THR A 118 -24.21 -1.37 -0.88
C THR A 118 -24.14 0.11 -0.56
N THR A 119 -22.93 0.68 -0.66
CA THR A 119 -22.71 2.11 -0.43
C THR A 119 -23.16 2.94 -1.62
N GLU A 120 -23.47 4.22 -1.37
CA GLU A 120 -23.64 5.19 -2.44
C GLU A 120 -22.36 5.34 -3.27
N PRO A 121 -22.46 5.51 -4.60
CA PRO A 121 -21.28 5.68 -5.45
C PRO A 121 -20.46 6.91 -5.04
N VAL A 122 -19.15 6.75 -4.86
CA VAL A 122 -18.21 7.85 -4.64
C VAL A 122 -17.49 8.16 -5.95
N SER A 123 -17.65 9.38 -6.45
CA SER A 123 -17.10 9.78 -7.74
C SER A 123 -15.60 10.11 -7.70
N PHE A 124 -14.89 9.69 -8.74
CA PHE A 124 -13.57 10.18 -9.08
C PHE A 124 -13.71 11.44 -9.92
N ASN A 125 -13.19 12.55 -9.41
CA ASN A 125 -13.19 13.83 -10.12
C ASN A 125 -11.80 14.10 -10.67
N LEU A 126 -11.71 14.38 -11.97
CA LEU A 126 -10.51 14.94 -12.56
C LEU A 126 -10.51 16.44 -12.32
N VAL A 127 -9.72 16.88 -11.36
CA VAL A 127 -9.49 18.31 -11.09
C VAL A 127 -8.28 18.75 -11.89
N ARG A 128 -8.48 19.73 -12.78
CA ARG A 128 -7.39 20.43 -13.47
C ARG A 128 -7.23 21.79 -12.81
N ASP A 129 -6.43 21.88 -11.76
CA ASP A 129 -6.02 23.18 -11.26
C ASP A 129 -5.08 23.80 -12.29
N LEU A 130 -5.58 24.82 -12.99
CA LEU A 130 -4.82 25.58 -13.99
C LEU A 130 -4.12 26.80 -13.38
N HIS A 131 -4.11 26.95 -12.05
CA HIS A 131 -3.45 28.09 -11.43
C HIS A 131 -1.93 28.00 -11.68
N PRO A 132 -1.35 28.88 -12.51
CA PRO A 132 0.07 28.80 -12.87
C PRO A 132 1.00 29.07 -11.68
N SER A 133 0.45 29.59 -10.58
CA SER A 133 1.16 29.88 -9.34
C SER A 133 1.21 28.71 -8.37
N ASP A 134 0.31 27.73 -8.52
CA ASP A 134 0.40 26.50 -7.74
C ASP A 134 1.32 25.55 -8.51
N ASP A 135 2.41 25.14 -7.87
CA ASP A 135 3.31 24.14 -8.43
C ASP A 135 2.47 22.93 -8.87
N LEU A 136 2.17 22.81 -10.17
CA LEU A 136 1.52 21.65 -10.81
C LEU A 136 2.26 20.33 -10.53
N LEU A 137 3.43 20.43 -9.91
CA LEU A 137 4.29 19.38 -9.43
C LEU A 137 4.14 19.09 -7.94
N HIS A 138 3.09 19.58 -7.25
CA HIS A 138 2.86 19.22 -5.85
C HIS A 138 2.56 17.72 -5.76
N ILE A 139 3.63 16.94 -5.56
CA ILE A 139 3.57 15.49 -5.48
C ILE A 139 2.67 15.16 -4.30
N ASN A 140 1.60 14.43 -4.56
CA ASN A 140 0.70 13.97 -3.51
C ASN A 140 1.49 13.11 -2.51
N HIS A 141 1.74 13.68 -1.33
CA HIS A 141 2.56 13.07 -0.29
C HIS A 141 2.05 11.69 0.14
N VAL A 142 0.73 11.52 0.24
CA VAL A 142 0.10 10.23 0.61
C VAL A 142 0.35 9.17 -0.47
N LEU A 143 0.26 9.55 -1.75
CA LEU A 143 0.59 8.65 -2.85
C LEU A 143 2.08 8.32 -2.91
N ASP A 144 2.97 9.27 -2.61
CA ASP A 144 4.41 9.04 -2.55
C ASP A 144 4.77 8.00 -1.48
N ILE A 145 4.16 8.09 -0.29
CA ILE A 145 4.28 7.07 0.76
C ILE A 145 3.90 5.67 0.24
N GLN A 146 2.76 5.55 -0.44
CA GLN A 146 2.33 4.26 -0.97
C GLN A 146 3.24 3.76 -2.11
N ARG A 147 3.76 4.65 -2.97
CA ARG A 147 4.74 4.30 -3.99
C ARG A 147 6.03 3.78 -3.38
N ASN A 148 6.54 4.43 -2.34
CA ASN A 148 7.72 4.00 -1.61
C ASN A 148 7.50 2.63 -0.95
N ARG A 149 6.33 2.43 -0.34
CA ARG A 149 5.94 1.13 0.22
C ARG A 149 5.95 0.02 -0.82
N VAL A 150 5.22 0.21 -1.92
CA VAL A 150 5.09 -0.78 -3.00
C VAL A 150 6.44 -1.05 -3.66
N GLY A 151 7.20 0.01 -3.97
CA GLY A 151 8.55 -0.11 -4.53
C GLY A 151 9.50 -0.87 -3.62
N THR A 152 9.39 -0.68 -2.30
CA THR A 152 10.17 -1.43 -1.31
C THR A 152 9.83 -2.92 -1.31
N THR A 153 8.54 -3.26 -1.38
CA THR A 153 8.11 -4.67 -1.49
C THR A 153 8.69 -5.33 -2.74
N TYR A 154 8.59 -4.69 -3.90
CA TYR A 154 9.18 -5.23 -5.13
C TYR A 154 10.69 -5.34 -5.07
N ALA A 155 11.38 -4.33 -4.54
CA ALA A 155 12.84 -4.37 -4.41
C ALA A 155 13.30 -5.51 -3.51
N LEU A 156 12.57 -5.80 -2.42
CA LEU A 156 12.82 -6.94 -1.55
C LEU A 156 12.61 -8.26 -2.29
N GLU A 157 11.47 -8.45 -2.96
CA GLU A 157 11.18 -9.66 -3.74
C GLU A 157 12.25 -9.93 -4.81
N GLN A 158 12.67 -8.90 -5.55
CA GLN A 158 13.74 -9.01 -6.55
C GLN A 158 15.08 -9.36 -5.91
N ALA A 159 15.46 -8.67 -4.82
CA ALA A 159 16.71 -8.94 -4.11
C ALA A 159 16.76 -10.36 -3.51
N MET A 160 15.61 -10.97 -3.22
CA MET A 160 15.50 -12.34 -2.69
C MET A 160 15.65 -13.42 -3.77
N ILE A 161 15.18 -13.14 -4.99
CA ILE A 161 15.30 -14.06 -6.12
C ILE A 161 16.73 -14.02 -6.69
N GLU A 162 17.41 -12.90 -6.52
CA GLU A 162 18.80 -12.72 -6.92
C GLU A 162 19.73 -13.58 -6.06
N ASP A 163 20.61 -14.35 -6.72
CA ASP A 163 21.55 -15.27 -6.06
C ASP A 163 22.89 -14.57 -5.75
N ASP A 164 23.20 -13.48 -6.46
CA ASP A 164 24.38 -12.66 -6.21
C ASP A 164 24.12 -11.58 -5.14
N TYR A 165 24.75 -11.76 -3.98
CA TYR A 165 24.73 -10.81 -2.86
C TYR A 165 24.98 -9.35 -3.29
N ARG A 166 25.92 -9.11 -4.21
CA ARG A 166 26.26 -7.74 -4.65
C ARG A 166 25.11 -7.11 -5.41
N GLN A 167 24.42 -7.89 -6.23
CA GLN A 167 23.28 -7.44 -7.01
C GLN A 167 22.06 -7.22 -6.11
N SER A 168 21.73 -8.17 -5.22
CA SER A 168 20.69 -7.99 -4.20
C SER A 168 20.93 -6.70 -3.41
N ARG A 169 22.19 -6.47 -3.00
CA ARG A 169 22.57 -5.27 -2.26
C ARG A 169 22.38 -3.99 -3.08
N ALA A 170 22.75 -4.01 -4.35
CA ALA A 170 22.58 -2.88 -5.25
C ALA A 170 21.10 -2.52 -5.45
N ILE A 171 20.21 -3.52 -5.61
CA ILE A 171 18.76 -3.33 -5.75
C ILE A 171 18.20 -2.60 -4.52
N LEU A 172 18.47 -3.11 -3.32
CA LEU A 172 17.98 -2.50 -2.08
C LEU A 172 18.56 -1.09 -1.88
N LYS A 173 19.83 -0.88 -2.24
CA LYS A 173 20.46 0.43 -2.10
C LYS A 173 19.83 1.45 -3.04
N ALA A 174 19.58 1.07 -4.29
CA ALA A 174 18.88 1.90 -5.25
C ALA A 174 17.48 2.30 -4.74
N GLN A 175 16.78 1.37 -4.10
CA GLN A 175 15.47 1.67 -3.50
C GLN A 175 15.58 2.62 -2.29
N ILE A 176 16.58 2.46 -1.41
CA ILE A 176 16.84 3.43 -0.32
C ILE A 176 17.12 4.81 -0.90
N ASP A 177 18.00 4.91 -1.90
CA ASP A 177 18.38 6.17 -2.53
C ASP A 177 17.16 6.84 -3.20
N LYS A 178 16.25 6.03 -3.78
CA LYS A 178 14.96 6.51 -4.31
C LYS A 178 14.03 7.06 -3.24
N ILE A 179 13.88 6.39 -2.09
CA ILE A 179 13.06 6.90 -0.98
C ILE A 179 13.69 8.18 -0.40
N LYS A 180 15.03 8.24 -0.30
CA LYS A 180 15.74 9.43 0.19
C LYS A 180 15.56 10.65 -0.70
N ALA A 181 15.35 10.45 -2.00
CA ALA A 181 15.06 11.50 -2.97
C ALA A 181 13.56 11.86 -3.06
N SER A 182 12.68 11.16 -2.34
CA SER A 182 11.23 11.36 -2.43
C SER A 182 10.74 12.50 -1.53
N VAL A 183 9.58 13.08 -1.87
CA VAL A 183 9.00 14.18 -1.07
C VAL A 183 8.54 13.71 0.30
N SER A 184 8.19 12.43 0.44
CA SER A 184 7.78 11.82 1.70
C SER A 184 8.94 11.26 2.53
N VAL A 185 10.20 11.58 2.21
CA VAL A 185 11.36 11.04 2.94
C VAL A 185 11.27 11.30 4.45
N GLN A 186 10.80 12.48 4.86
CA GLN A 186 10.70 12.86 6.28
C GLN A 186 9.53 12.18 7.02
N ASP A 187 8.64 11.50 6.31
CA ASP A 187 7.53 10.80 6.93
C ASP A 187 8.03 9.67 7.84
N PRO A 188 7.50 9.50 9.08
CA PRO A 188 7.94 8.48 10.00
C PRO A 188 7.91 7.05 9.43
N PHE A 189 6.95 6.76 8.56
CA PHE A 189 6.87 5.46 7.90
C PHE A 189 7.99 5.28 6.88
N CYS A 190 8.31 6.28 6.06
CA CYS A 190 9.40 6.21 5.08
C CYS A 190 10.78 6.13 5.78
N GLN A 191 10.98 6.88 6.87
CA GLN A 191 12.17 6.77 7.71
C GLN A 191 12.34 5.36 8.26
N LYS A 192 11.24 4.74 8.71
CA LYS A 192 11.26 3.35 9.18
C LYS A 192 11.61 2.38 8.05
N LEU A 193 11.04 2.54 6.85
CA LEU A 193 11.40 1.72 5.69
C LEU A 193 12.90 1.81 5.36
N ILE A 194 13.47 3.01 5.35
CA ILE A 194 14.91 3.21 5.13
C ILE A 194 15.70 2.46 6.19
N LYS A 195 15.36 2.66 7.47
CA LYS A 195 16.06 2.01 8.59
C LYS A 195 15.98 0.49 8.50
N ASP A 196 14.82 -0.06 8.16
CA ASP A 196 14.62 -1.50 8.02
C ASP A 196 15.46 -2.03 6.86
N LEU A 197 15.48 -1.34 5.71
CA LEU A 197 16.34 -1.73 4.58
C LEU A 197 17.84 -1.62 4.90
N GLU A 198 18.27 -0.63 5.69
CA GLU A 198 19.66 -0.43 6.11
C GLU A 198 20.11 -1.46 7.17
N TYR A 199 19.25 -1.77 8.14
CA TYR A 199 19.55 -2.70 9.22
C TYR A 199 19.60 -4.16 8.73
N HIS A 200 18.89 -4.47 7.65
CA HIS A 200 18.75 -5.84 7.15
C HIS A 200 19.70 -6.22 6.02
N TYR A 201 20.83 -5.53 5.84
CA TYR A 201 21.90 -6.07 5.00
C TYR A 201 22.65 -7.17 5.76
N PRO A 202 22.45 -8.48 5.46
CA PRO A 202 23.35 -9.50 5.98
C PRO A 202 24.77 -9.17 5.51
N THR A 203 25.77 -9.47 6.33
CA THR A 203 27.13 -9.43 5.81
C THR A 203 27.26 -10.49 4.71
N GLU A 204 28.19 -10.30 3.76
CA GLU A 204 28.43 -11.30 2.70
C GLU A 204 28.69 -12.70 3.28
N ARG A 205 29.29 -12.76 4.48
CA ARG A 205 29.50 -13.99 5.24
C ARG A 205 28.17 -14.62 5.67
N ASP A 206 27.25 -13.84 6.23
CA ASP A 206 25.95 -14.34 6.68
C ASP A 206 25.13 -14.85 5.49
N TYR A 207 25.16 -14.09 4.37
CA TYR A 207 24.51 -14.46 3.11
C TYR A 207 25.01 -15.80 2.56
N ARG A 208 26.35 -16.00 2.51
CA ARG A 208 26.95 -17.26 2.03
C ARG A 208 26.74 -18.44 2.97
N SER A 209 26.64 -18.17 4.28
CA SER A 209 26.48 -19.23 5.30
C SER A 209 25.07 -19.82 5.34
N SER A 210 24.08 -19.07 4.88
CA SER A 210 22.73 -19.59 4.67
C SER A 210 22.71 -20.31 3.32
N GLN A 211 22.93 -21.63 3.31
CA GLN A 211 22.90 -22.45 2.08
C GLN A 211 21.56 -22.42 1.33
N HIS A 212 20.51 -21.94 2.00
CA HIS A 212 19.29 -21.41 1.41
C HIS A 212 19.19 -19.98 1.94
N ASN A 213 18.53 -19.07 1.22
CA ASN A 213 18.36 -17.66 1.61
C ASN A 213 17.47 -17.49 2.89
N THR A 214 17.66 -18.33 3.91
CA THR A 214 16.89 -18.43 5.15
C THR A 214 16.96 -17.14 5.94
N TYR A 215 18.05 -16.39 5.81
CA TYR A 215 18.15 -15.04 6.37
C TYR A 215 17.12 -14.09 5.73
N MET A 216 16.99 -14.14 4.40
CA MET A 216 15.95 -13.40 3.68
C MET A 216 14.55 -13.95 3.95
N SER A 217 14.36 -15.26 4.18
CA SER A 217 13.05 -15.82 4.54
C SER A 217 12.58 -15.36 5.94
N HIS A 218 13.49 -15.31 6.92
CA HIS A 218 13.20 -14.71 8.24
C HIS A 218 13.00 -13.20 8.15
N THR A 219 13.68 -12.54 7.21
CA THR A 219 13.44 -11.12 6.88
C THR A 219 12.07 -10.94 6.23
N THR A 220 11.58 -11.90 5.45
CA THR A 220 10.24 -11.87 4.86
C THR A 220 9.18 -12.02 5.95
N GLU A 221 9.33 -12.95 6.89
CA GLU A 221 8.43 -13.08 8.05
C GLU A 221 8.39 -11.79 8.88
N ARG A 222 9.54 -11.14 9.07
CA ARG A 222 9.65 -9.88 9.82
C ARG A 222 9.17 -8.65 9.06
N VAL A 223 9.45 -8.56 7.76
CA VAL A 223 8.92 -7.51 6.87
C VAL A 223 7.43 -7.68 6.76
N ILE A 224 6.89 -8.90 6.63
CA ILE A 224 5.45 -9.17 6.70
C ILE A 224 4.89 -8.66 8.04
N CYS A 225 5.56 -8.91 9.17
CA CYS A 225 5.16 -8.36 10.47
C CYS A 225 5.20 -6.82 10.50
N VAL A 226 6.26 -6.18 10.01
CA VAL A 226 6.38 -4.72 9.94
C VAL A 226 5.36 -4.12 8.98
N LEU A 227 5.09 -4.79 7.86
CA LEU A 227 4.04 -4.42 6.91
C LEU A 227 2.68 -4.50 7.60
N HIS A 228 2.38 -5.56 8.36
CA HIS A 228 1.13 -5.66 9.13
C HIS A 228 0.97 -4.54 10.18
N VAL A 229 2.07 -4.11 10.82
CA VAL A 229 2.08 -2.93 11.73
C VAL A 229 1.79 -1.64 10.97
N ALA A 230 2.45 -1.45 9.84
CA ALA A 230 2.33 -0.24 9.03
C ALA A 230 0.94 -0.09 8.37
N ILE A 231 0.24 -1.19 8.12
CA ILE A 231 -1.14 -1.18 7.63
C ILE A 231 -2.14 -0.98 8.81
N GLY A 232 -1.64 -0.76 10.03
CA GLY A 232 -2.42 -0.30 11.19
C GLY A 232 -3.24 -1.37 11.91
N LYS A 233 -2.86 -2.66 11.86
CA LYS A 233 -3.76 -3.76 12.28
C LYS A 233 -3.36 -4.53 13.52
N CYS A 234 -2.15 -4.34 14.04
CA CYS A 234 -1.69 -5.06 15.22
C CYS A 234 -0.65 -4.23 15.99
N LYS A 235 -0.75 -4.22 17.32
CA LYS A 235 0.39 -3.88 18.20
C LYS A 235 1.36 -5.07 18.15
N ILE A 236 2.52 -4.90 17.53
CA ILE A 236 3.57 -5.93 17.55
C ILE A 236 4.47 -5.72 18.75
N ILE A 237 4.75 -6.82 19.43
CA ILE A 237 5.54 -6.84 20.65
C ILE A 237 6.70 -7.78 20.44
N PHE A 238 7.89 -7.23 20.56
CA PHE A 238 9.13 -7.97 20.57
C PHE A 238 9.50 -8.19 22.04
N SER A 239 9.42 -9.44 22.51
CA SER A 239 9.68 -9.79 23.89
C SER A 239 11.13 -9.52 24.32
N SER A 240 12.09 -9.71 23.41
CA SER A 240 13.52 -9.43 23.61
C SER A 240 14.31 -9.51 22.30
N ILE A 241 15.52 -8.92 22.28
CA ILE A 241 16.44 -8.98 21.13
C ILE A 241 16.98 -10.41 20.91
N LEU A 242 17.22 -11.14 21.99
CA LEU A 242 17.60 -12.54 22.00
C LEU A 242 16.40 -13.39 22.44
N HIS A 243 16.11 -14.48 21.72
CA HIS A 243 14.93 -15.28 22.03
C HIS A 243 15.01 -15.88 23.43
N GLU A 244 14.15 -15.40 24.34
CA GLU A 244 14.04 -15.91 25.70
C GLU A 244 12.59 -16.32 25.96
N THR A 245 12.39 -17.63 26.19
CA THR A 245 11.06 -18.24 26.30
C THR A 245 10.21 -17.58 27.39
N VAL A 246 10.80 -17.23 28.53
CA VAL A 246 10.14 -16.53 29.64
C VAL A 246 9.63 -15.16 29.22
N SER A 247 10.48 -14.35 28.60
CA SER A 247 10.13 -13.01 28.13
C SER A 247 9.05 -13.06 27.06
N THR A 248 9.11 -14.04 26.15
CA THR A 248 8.06 -14.27 25.13
C THR A 248 6.72 -14.67 25.76
N MET A 249 6.71 -15.61 26.69
CA MET A 249 5.48 -16.02 27.39
C MET A 249 4.88 -14.87 28.21
N LYS A 250 5.73 -14.10 28.90
CA LYS A 250 5.33 -12.92 29.66
C LYS A 250 4.71 -11.85 28.76
N ALA A 251 5.35 -11.53 27.63
CA ALA A 251 4.81 -10.59 26.65
C ALA A 251 3.47 -11.06 26.08
N ILE A 252 3.33 -12.36 25.76
CA ILE A 252 2.05 -12.91 25.29
C ILE A 252 0.94 -12.67 26.32
N HIS A 253 1.24 -12.91 27.60
CA HIS A 253 0.28 -12.77 28.70
C HIS A 253 -0.06 -11.30 29.00
N GLU A 254 0.94 -10.48 29.33
CA GLU A 254 0.77 -9.10 29.79
C GLU A 254 0.10 -8.23 28.72
N GLU A 255 0.44 -8.48 27.46
CA GLU A 255 0.00 -7.66 26.35
C GLU A 255 -1.15 -8.29 25.57
N LYS A 256 -1.66 -9.43 26.04
CA LYS A 256 -2.80 -10.15 25.48
C LYS A 256 -2.62 -10.42 23.98
N CYS A 257 -1.43 -10.90 23.60
CA CYS A 257 -1.12 -11.19 22.20
C CYS A 257 -2.09 -12.26 21.67
N THR A 258 -2.76 -11.96 20.56
CA THR A 258 -3.76 -12.85 19.92
C THR A 258 -3.18 -13.74 18.82
N ALA A 259 -1.95 -13.44 18.39
CA ALA A 259 -1.19 -14.24 17.43
C ALA A 259 0.29 -14.24 17.83
N LEU A 260 0.95 -15.38 17.64
CA LEU A 260 2.39 -15.53 17.82
C LEU A 260 2.97 -16.05 16.50
N ASN A 261 3.92 -15.31 15.94
CA ASN A 261 4.70 -15.75 14.80
C ASN A 261 6.14 -16.05 15.24
N GLY A 262 6.67 -17.20 14.86
CA GLY A 262 7.98 -17.65 15.32
C GLY A 262 8.43 -18.93 14.63
N ILE A 263 9.71 -19.26 14.76
CA ILE A 263 10.25 -20.53 14.26
C ILE A 263 9.77 -21.71 15.13
N PRO A 264 9.68 -22.95 14.60
CA PRO A 264 9.13 -24.11 15.32
C PRO A 264 9.72 -24.35 16.72
N VAL A 265 11.00 -24.02 16.93
CA VAL A 265 11.65 -24.16 18.24
C VAL A 265 11.04 -23.25 19.31
N ILE A 266 10.54 -22.06 18.95
CA ILE A 266 9.86 -21.14 19.88
C ILE A 266 8.62 -21.81 20.48
N PHE A 267 7.81 -22.42 19.62
CA PHE A 267 6.61 -23.12 20.07
C PHE A 267 6.95 -24.34 20.91
N ARG A 268 7.98 -25.11 20.53
CA ARG A 268 8.46 -26.25 21.32
C ARG A 268 8.91 -25.81 22.72
N ASP A 269 9.65 -24.71 22.81
CA ASP A 269 10.19 -24.22 24.07
C ASP A 269 9.07 -23.67 24.97
N ILE A 270 8.10 -22.94 24.42
CA ILE A 270 6.89 -22.52 25.14
C ILE A 270 6.06 -23.74 25.59
N LEU A 271 5.97 -24.77 24.75
CA LEU A 271 5.21 -25.99 25.04
C LEU A 271 5.90 -26.91 26.06
N ASN A 272 7.20 -26.80 26.27
CA ASN A 272 7.95 -27.62 27.21
C ASN A 272 8.45 -26.86 28.44
N TYR A 273 8.10 -25.57 28.57
CA TYR A 273 8.52 -24.76 29.71
C TYR A 273 8.01 -25.37 31.03
N PRO A 274 8.86 -25.68 32.02
CA PRO A 274 8.49 -26.49 33.19
C PRO A 274 7.48 -25.79 34.12
N ASP A 275 7.46 -24.45 34.16
CA ASP A 275 6.68 -23.67 35.13
C ASP A 275 5.47 -22.94 34.53
N LYS A 276 4.81 -23.50 33.50
CA LYS A 276 3.68 -22.79 32.86
C LYS A 276 2.54 -22.43 33.81
N LYS A 277 2.37 -23.21 34.88
CA LYS A 277 1.29 -23.01 35.87
C LYS A 277 1.49 -21.78 36.75
N ASN A 278 2.72 -21.27 36.85
CA ASN A 278 3.04 -20.11 37.68
C ASN A 278 2.93 -18.78 36.91
N MET A 279 2.54 -18.82 35.62
CA MET A 279 2.50 -17.65 34.72
C MET A 279 1.06 -17.24 34.31
N THR A 280 0.04 -17.90 34.82
CA THR A 280 -1.39 -17.54 34.65
C THR A 280 -1.94 -16.89 35.89
#